data_AF-A0A817EB27-F1
#
_entry.id   AF-A0A817EB27-F1
#
_cell.length_a   1.000
_cell.length_b   1.000
_cell.length_c   1.000
_cell.angle_alpha   90.00
_cell.angle_beta   90.00
_cell.angle_gamma   90.00
#
_symmetry.space_group_name_H-M   'P 1'
#
loop_
_entity.id
_entity.type
_entity.pdbx_description
1 polymer ?
#
loop_
_entity_poly.entity_id
_entity_poly.type
_entity_poly.pdbx_seq_one_letter_code
_entity_poly.pdbx_strand_id
1 'polypeptide(L)'
;MATGNEPSLCSICNKSSATSFCTGCKKYFCRKDFKEHEQQLSIKFDNEIIRSHDELLEQIQKLEKSNYLSLDLFDQIEQWKNATINKVKKAAEKVQHELIELIEKQRITIIKQLEPITREIRCLREEENIVENDIDRLRQKIHEIQQKLEQFTQKNINKSIIVNNDEIDWNRLIYIREQQQQNCEYLKLK
;
A
#
# COMPACT_ATOMS: atom_id res chain seq x y z
N MET A 1 47.70 66.63 -2.86
CA MET A 1 46.35 67.04 -3.33
C MET A 1 45.38 66.75 -2.21
N ALA A 2 44.84 67.80 -1.59
CA ALA A 2 43.95 67.71 -0.44
C ALA A 2 42.52 67.44 -0.93
N THR A 3 41.94 66.31 -0.56
CA THR A 3 40.51 66.02 -0.77
C THR A 3 39.71 66.82 0.24
N GLY A 4 38.94 67.80 -0.24
CA GLY A 4 38.03 68.58 0.59
C GLY A 4 36.98 67.68 1.24
N ASN A 5 36.87 67.76 2.56
CA ASN A 5 35.77 67.19 3.32
C ASN A 5 34.49 67.95 2.96
N GLU A 6 33.70 67.45 2.00
CA GLU A 6 32.29 67.78 1.95
C GLU A 6 31.63 67.21 3.21
N PRO A 7 30.99 68.03 4.06
CA PRO A 7 30.37 67.53 5.28
C PRO A 7 29.18 66.65 4.88
N SER A 8 29.32 65.33 5.04
CA SER A 8 28.22 64.40 4.85
C SER A 8 27.05 64.80 5.76
N LEU A 9 25.91 65.14 5.15
CA LEU A 9 24.68 65.52 5.85
C LEU A 9 23.96 64.26 6.32
N CYS A 10 23.32 64.33 7.49
CA CYS A 10 22.48 63.23 7.96
C CYS A 10 21.25 63.09 7.06
N SER A 11 20.97 61.88 6.58
CA SER A 11 19.84 61.59 5.67
C SER A 11 18.47 61.74 6.33
N ILE A 12 18.39 61.91 7.67
CA ILE A 12 17.15 62.11 8.42
C ILE A 12 17.01 63.56 8.89
N CYS A 13 17.98 64.08 9.64
CA CYS A 13 17.88 65.44 10.22
C CYS A 13 18.61 66.55 9.44
N ASN A 14 19.28 66.22 8.32
CA ASN A 14 20.01 67.12 7.44
C ASN A 14 21.10 68.00 8.11
N LYS A 15 21.57 67.60 9.30
CA LYS A 15 22.67 68.27 9.99
C LYS A 15 24.02 67.78 9.45
N SER A 16 25.00 68.69 9.38
CA SER A 16 26.40 68.43 9.00
C SER A 16 27.21 67.71 10.09
N SER A 17 26.64 66.63 10.62
CA SER A 17 27.20 65.82 11.71
C SER A 17 27.09 64.32 11.41
N ALA A 18 26.91 63.94 10.13
CA ALA A 18 26.88 62.53 9.78
C ALA A 18 28.26 61.92 9.97
N THR A 19 28.31 60.88 10.78
CA THR A 19 29.54 60.22 11.25
C THR A 19 29.50 58.72 11.01
N SER A 20 28.32 58.18 10.67
CA SER A 20 28.10 56.77 10.43
C SER A 20 27.49 56.56 9.05
N PHE A 21 28.02 55.62 8.27
CA PHE A 21 27.49 55.23 6.96
C PHE A 21 26.84 53.85 7.06
N CYS A 22 25.58 53.73 6.66
CA CYS A 22 24.89 52.43 6.57
C CYS A 22 25.13 51.84 5.19
N THR A 23 25.80 50.67 5.12
CA THR A 23 26.07 49.96 3.86
C THR A 23 24.81 49.37 3.23
N GLY A 24 23.81 48.97 4.04
CA GLY A 24 22.53 48.43 3.56
C GLY A 24 21.68 49.49 2.86
N CYS A 25 21.55 50.68 3.45
CA CYS A 25 20.76 51.78 2.88
C CYS A 25 21.57 52.73 1.99
N LYS A 26 22.90 52.59 1.94
CA LYS A 26 23.85 53.49 1.27
C LYS A 26 23.65 54.97 1.63
N LYS A 27 23.44 55.26 2.91
CA LYS A 27 23.10 56.59 3.44
C LYS A 27 23.97 56.95 4.65
N TYR A 28 24.26 58.25 4.80
CA TYR A 28 24.99 58.80 5.96
C TYR A 28 24.01 59.28 7.04
N PHE A 29 24.32 58.99 8.30
CA PHE A 29 23.52 59.33 9.46
C PHE A 29 24.37 59.95 10.57
N CYS A 30 23.76 60.83 11.38
CA CYS A 30 24.36 61.23 12.66
C CYS A 30 24.22 60.08 13.68
N ARG A 31 25.04 60.06 14.74
CA ARG A 31 25.03 58.96 15.73
C ARG A 31 23.66 58.68 16.34
N LYS A 32 22.85 59.72 16.56
CA LYS A 32 21.51 59.58 17.14
C LYS A 32 20.58 58.86 16.16
N ASP A 33 20.49 59.38 14.94
CA ASP A 33 19.59 58.87 13.90
C ASP A 33 20.04 57.49 13.38
N PHE A 34 21.35 57.19 13.47
CA PHE A 34 21.87 55.85 13.15
C PHE A 34 21.40 54.79 14.16
N LYS A 35 21.41 55.10 15.46
CA LYS A 35 20.88 54.19 16.49
C LYS A 35 19.38 53.96 16.32
N GLU A 36 18.64 55.00 15.96
CA GLU A 36 17.21 54.88 15.69
C GLU A 36 16.93 54.05 14.43
N HIS A 37 17.74 54.22 13.38
CA HIS A 37 17.68 53.38 12.18
C HIS A 37 17.94 51.90 12.49
N GLU A 38 18.95 51.59 13.31
CA GLU A 38 19.27 50.23 13.74
C GLU A 38 18.14 49.61 14.58
N GLN A 39 17.55 50.38 15.50
CA GLN A 39 16.38 49.96 16.27
C GLN A 39 15.17 49.67 15.40
N GLN A 40 14.87 50.54 14.42
CA GLN A 40 13.78 50.29 13.46
C GLN A 40 14.03 49.03 12.63
N LEU A 41 15.28 48.73 12.29
CA LEU A 41 15.64 47.52 11.54
C LEU A 41 15.43 46.26 12.39
N SER A 42 15.82 46.29 13.67
CA SER A 42 15.55 45.21 14.61
C SER A 42 14.05 44.95 14.77
N ILE A 43 13.25 46.01 14.95
CA ILE A 43 11.78 45.90 15.09
C ILE A 43 11.16 45.28 13.83
N LYS A 44 11.63 45.67 12.64
CA LYS A 44 11.16 45.07 11.38
C LYS A 44 11.55 43.60 11.26
N PHE A 45 12.78 43.26 11.60
CA PHE A 45 13.24 41.87 11.58
C PHE A 45 12.40 40.98 12.50
N ASP A 46 12.13 41.44 13.72
CA ASP A 46 11.31 40.71 14.68
C ASP A 46 9.86 40.56 14.19
N ASN A 47 9.25 41.64 13.67
CA ASN A 47 7.84 41.65 13.27
C ASN A 47 7.55 40.97 11.93
N GLU A 48 8.47 41.06 10.96
CA GLU A 48 8.27 40.57 9.60
C GLU A 48 8.92 39.21 9.37
N ILE A 49 10.09 38.94 9.97
CA ILE A 49 10.82 37.70 9.72
C ILE A 49 10.56 36.69 10.84
N ILE A 50 10.83 37.05 12.09
CA ILE A 50 10.69 36.11 13.22
C ILE A 50 9.24 35.70 13.39
N ARG A 51 8.31 36.66 13.40
CA ARG A 51 6.88 36.35 13.51
C ARG A 51 6.39 35.46 12.37
N SER A 52 6.73 35.75 11.12
CA SER A 52 6.31 34.91 9.99
C SER A 52 6.95 33.53 10.02
N HIS A 53 8.21 33.42 10.46
CA HIS A 53 8.85 32.15 10.71
C HIS A 53 8.11 31.33 11.76
N ASP A 54 7.78 31.94 12.90
CA ASP A 54 7.10 31.27 14.01
C ASP A 54 5.67 30.88 13.65
N GLU A 55 4.95 31.74 12.91
CA GLU A 55 3.62 31.44 12.35
C GLU A 55 3.68 30.24 11.39
N LEU A 56 4.70 30.16 10.53
CA LEU A 56 4.89 29.02 9.62
C LEU A 56 5.24 27.73 10.39
N LEU A 57 6.12 27.81 11.38
CA LEU A 57 6.42 26.66 12.24
C LEU A 57 5.18 26.18 12.99
N GLU A 58 4.38 27.10 13.54
CA GLU A 58 3.15 26.75 14.24
C GLU A 58 2.12 26.11 13.27
N GLN A 59 2.01 26.62 12.04
CA GLN A 59 1.17 26.00 11.01
C GLN A 59 1.63 24.58 10.67
N ILE A 60 2.93 24.36 10.47
CA ILE A 60 3.49 23.02 10.20
C ILE A 60 3.26 22.07 11.39
N GLN A 61 3.50 22.52 12.61
CA GLN A 61 3.24 21.71 13.81
C GLN A 61 1.75 21.42 14.03
N LYS A 62 0.86 22.30 13.55
CA LYS A 62 -0.59 22.05 13.53
C LYS A 62 -1.00 21.05 12.44
N LEU A 63 -0.29 20.96 11.32
CA LEU A 63 -0.55 19.97 10.27
C LEU A 63 -0.40 18.53 10.79
N GLU A 64 0.55 18.27 11.69
CA GLU A 64 0.67 16.96 12.36
C GLU A 64 -0.53 16.62 13.26
N LYS A 65 -1.32 17.63 13.67
CA LYS A 65 -2.50 17.46 14.54
C LYS A 65 -3.83 17.47 13.78
N SER A 66 -3.89 18.08 12.58
CA SER A 66 -5.08 18.05 11.74
C SER A 66 -5.04 16.85 10.80
N ASN A 67 -5.66 15.76 11.26
CA ASN A 67 -5.93 14.46 10.61
C ASN A 67 -6.58 14.47 9.18
N TYR A 68 -6.63 15.58 8.46
CA TYR A 68 -7.59 15.74 7.35
C TYR A 68 -7.16 15.19 5.98
N LEU A 69 -5.87 15.05 5.69
CA LEU A 69 -5.39 14.50 4.40
C LEU A 69 -4.96 13.03 4.48
N SER A 70 -4.78 12.50 5.69
CA SER A 70 -4.34 11.13 5.90
C SER A 70 -5.49 10.14 6.11
N LEU A 71 -6.61 10.59 6.70
CA LEU A 71 -7.75 9.71 6.98
C LEU A 71 -8.34 9.07 5.71
N ASP A 72 -8.52 9.81 4.62
CA ASP A 72 -9.12 9.26 3.39
C ASP A 72 -8.23 8.21 2.72
N LEU A 73 -6.92 8.43 2.65
CA LEU A 73 -5.99 7.44 2.11
C LEU A 73 -5.87 6.21 3.01
N PHE A 74 -5.84 6.40 4.33
CA PHE A 74 -5.84 5.28 5.28
C PHE A 74 -7.14 4.46 5.18
N ASP A 75 -8.29 5.12 5.05
CA ASP A 75 -9.58 4.46 4.86
C ASP A 75 -9.61 3.71 3.52
N GLN A 76 -9.05 4.26 2.44
CA GLN A 76 -8.93 3.57 1.16
C GLN A 76 -8.02 2.33 1.26
N ILE A 77 -6.89 2.43 1.97
CA ILE A 77 -6.00 1.28 2.23
C ILE A 77 -6.74 0.21 3.04
N GLU A 78 -7.50 0.62 4.06
CA GLU A 78 -8.26 -0.28 4.92
C GLU A 78 -9.38 -0.98 4.14
N GLN A 79 -10.12 -0.25 3.31
CA GLN A 79 -11.14 -0.80 2.42
C GLN A 79 -10.52 -1.79 1.42
N TRP A 80 -9.41 -1.43 0.79
CA TRP A 80 -8.70 -2.31 -0.14
C TRP A 80 -8.24 -3.60 0.54
N LYS A 81 -7.68 -3.49 1.76
CA LYS A 81 -7.25 -4.63 2.58
C LYS A 81 -8.43 -5.57 2.85
N ASN A 82 -9.55 -5.03 3.35
CA ASN A 82 -10.72 -5.82 3.69
C ASN A 82 -11.37 -6.48 2.45
N ALA A 83 -11.45 -5.75 1.34
CA ALA A 83 -11.94 -6.29 0.07
C ALA A 83 -11.06 -7.44 -0.45
N THR A 84 -9.74 -7.29 -0.35
CA THR A 84 -8.76 -8.30 -0.80
C THR A 84 -8.83 -9.57 0.05
N ILE A 85 -8.88 -9.44 1.38
CA ILE A 85 -9.09 -10.58 2.30
C ILE A 85 -10.38 -11.33 1.93
N ASN A 86 -11.47 -10.61 1.69
CA ASN A 86 -12.74 -11.22 1.33
C ASN A 86 -12.68 -11.95 -0.01
N LYS A 87 -11.97 -11.42 -1.00
CA LYS A 87 -11.77 -12.11 -2.30
C LYS A 87 -10.99 -13.40 -2.13
N VAL A 88 -9.91 -13.39 -1.36
CA VAL A 88 -9.09 -14.58 -1.08
C VAL A 88 -9.92 -15.65 -0.36
N LYS A 89 -10.68 -15.26 0.68
CA LYS A 89 -11.58 -16.18 1.39
C LYS A 89 -12.59 -16.83 0.46
N LYS A 90 -13.30 -16.05 -0.35
CA LYS A 90 -14.28 -16.58 -1.32
C LYS A 90 -13.65 -17.52 -2.34
N ALA A 91 -12.44 -17.20 -2.83
CA ALA A 91 -11.74 -18.08 -3.75
C ALA A 91 -11.38 -19.42 -3.09
N ALA A 92 -10.87 -19.39 -1.85
CA ALA A 92 -10.55 -20.59 -1.08
C ALA A 92 -11.80 -21.45 -0.81
N GLU A 93 -12.89 -20.83 -0.35
CA GLU A 93 -14.17 -21.49 -0.12
C GLU A 93 -14.69 -22.16 -1.40
N LYS A 94 -14.62 -21.47 -2.54
CA LYS A 94 -15.05 -22.03 -3.83
C LYS A 94 -14.26 -23.29 -4.19
N VAL A 95 -12.93 -23.25 -4.09
CA VAL A 95 -12.07 -24.41 -4.39
C VAL A 95 -12.34 -25.56 -3.42
N GLN A 96 -12.59 -25.28 -2.14
CA GLN A 96 -12.98 -26.31 -1.16
C GLN A 96 -14.31 -26.99 -1.54
N HIS A 97 -15.31 -26.21 -1.93
CA HIS A 97 -16.60 -26.76 -2.37
C HIS A 97 -16.45 -27.63 -3.63
N GLU A 98 -15.72 -27.13 -4.65
CA GLU A 98 -15.44 -27.90 -5.87
C GLU A 98 -14.71 -29.22 -5.55
N LEU A 99 -13.76 -29.20 -4.62
CA LEU A 99 -13.06 -30.41 -4.18
C LEU A 99 -14.02 -31.41 -3.49
N ILE A 100 -14.88 -30.94 -2.59
CA ILE A 100 -15.88 -31.78 -1.92
C ILE A 100 -16.83 -32.40 -2.96
N GLU A 101 -17.33 -31.62 -3.92
CA GLU A 101 -18.22 -32.13 -4.97
C GLU A 101 -17.55 -33.18 -5.85
N LEU A 102 -16.28 -32.98 -6.20
CA LEU A 102 -15.50 -33.97 -6.95
C LEU A 102 -15.35 -35.27 -6.16
N ILE A 103 -15.07 -35.19 -4.85
CA ILE A 103 -14.99 -36.35 -3.96
C ILE A 103 -16.32 -37.09 -3.88
N GLU A 104 -17.39 -36.35 -3.65
CA GLU A 104 -18.74 -36.91 -3.56
C GLU A 104 -19.16 -37.60 -4.86
N LYS A 105 -18.94 -36.95 -6.01
CA LYS A 105 -19.25 -37.53 -7.32
C LYS A 105 -18.49 -38.82 -7.57
N GLN A 106 -17.21 -38.86 -7.22
CA GLN A 106 -16.42 -40.07 -7.39
C GLN A 106 -16.89 -41.19 -6.44
N ARG A 107 -17.17 -40.85 -5.17
CA ARG A 107 -17.72 -41.79 -4.19
C ARG A 107 -18.99 -42.45 -4.70
N ILE A 108 -19.94 -41.64 -5.19
CA ILE A 108 -21.20 -42.12 -5.78
C ILE A 108 -20.92 -43.03 -6.99
N THR A 109 -19.96 -42.67 -7.83
CA THR A 109 -19.59 -43.46 -9.01
C THR A 109 -19.04 -44.83 -8.64
N ILE A 110 -18.18 -44.91 -7.61
CA ILE A 110 -17.63 -46.18 -7.11
C ILE A 110 -18.73 -47.05 -6.50
N ILE A 111 -19.61 -46.47 -5.68
CA ILE A 111 -20.76 -47.18 -5.10
C ILE A 111 -21.64 -47.79 -6.20
N LYS A 112 -21.96 -47.02 -7.26
CA LYS A 112 -22.74 -47.51 -8.41
C LYS A 112 -22.04 -48.64 -9.16
N GLN A 113 -20.72 -48.66 -9.23
CA GLN A 113 -19.96 -49.75 -9.86
C GLN A 113 -19.98 -51.04 -9.00
N LEU A 114 -20.17 -50.93 -7.68
CA LEU A 114 -20.29 -52.08 -6.78
C LEU A 114 -21.69 -52.70 -6.76
N GLU A 115 -22.75 -51.95 -7.10
CA GLU A 115 -24.11 -52.47 -7.20
C GLU A 115 -24.27 -53.72 -8.09
N PRO A 116 -23.78 -53.75 -9.35
CA PRO A 116 -23.93 -54.93 -10.20
C PRO A 116 -23.19 -56.15 -9.64
N ILE A 117 -22.00 -55.96 -9.05
CA ILE A 117 -21.26 -57.03 -8.38
C ILE A 117 -22.07 -57.57 -7.18
N THR A 118 -22.68 -56.67 -6.41
CA THR A 118 -23.52 -57.06 -5.26
C THR A 118 -24.74 -57.87 -5.71
N ARG A 119 -25.36 -57.50 -6.83
CA ARG A 119 -26.48 -58.28 -7.41
C ARG A 119 -26.02 -59.63 -7.92
N GLU A 120 -24.91 -59.68 -8.65
CA GLU A 120 -24.30 -60.91 -9.17
C GLU A 120 -23.97 -61.90 -8.04
N ILE A 121 -23.37 -61.42 -6.93
CA ILE A 121 -23.10 -62.24 -5.74
C ILE A 121 -24.39 -62.82 -5.14
N ARG A 122 -25.48 -62.04 -5.09
CA ARG A 122 -26.77 -62.53 -4.57
C ARG A 122 -27.36 -63.60 -5.46
N CYS A 123 -27.43 -63.37 -6.77
CA CYS A 123 -27.98 -64.34 -7.73
C CYS A 123 -27.21 -65.66 -7.70
N LEU A 124 -25.87 -65.61 -7.76
CA LEU A 124 -25.04 -66.83 -7.71
C LEU A 124 -25.22 -67.62 -6.40
N ARG A 125 -25.47 -66.93 -5.30
CA ARG A 125 -25.70 -67.56 -3.99
C ARG A 125 -27.09 -68.19 -3.90
N GLU A 126 -28.10 -67.55 -4.46
CA GLU A 126 -29.48 -68.07 -4.50
C GLU A 126 -29.62 -69.26 -5.44
N GLU A 127 -28.87 -69.28 -6.55
CA GLU A 127 -28.87 -70.37 -7.52
C GLU A 127 -28.02 -71.58 -7.10
N GLU A 128 -27.24 -71.48 -6.01
CA GLU A 128 -26.28 -72.48 -5.51
C GLU A 128 -25.27 -73.00 -6.57
N ASN A 129 -25.13 -72.30 -7.70
CA ASN A 129 -24.34 -72.70 -8.87
C ASN A 129 -23.04 -71.90 -8.97
N ILE A 130 -22.28 -71.80 -7.88
CA ILE A 130 -21.01 -71.07 -7.88
C ILE A 130 -19.92 -71.97 -8.46
N VAL A 131 -19.25 -71.53 -9.53
CA VAL A 131 -18.05 -72.17 -10.09
C VAL A 131 -16.82 -71.28 -9.97
N GLU A 132 -15.62 -71.87 -10.07
CA GLU A 132 -14.34 -71.18 -9.90
C GLU A 132 -14.19 -69.96 -10.83
N ASN A 133 -14.69 -70.08 -12.06
CA ASN A 133 -14.64 -69.01 -13.05
C ASN A 133 -15.47 -67.78 -12.62
N ASP A 134 -16.59 -67.97 -11.92
CA ASP A 134 -17.36 -66.84 -11.38
C ASP A 134 -16.61 -66.14 -10.24
N ILE A 135 -15.91 -66.92 -9.39
CA ILE A 135 -15.07 -66.38 -8.32
C ILE A 135 -13.93 -65.54 -8.90
N ASP A 136 -13.22 -66.05 -9.92
CA ASP A 136 -12.12 -65.33 -10.55
C ASP A 136 -12.61 -64.07 -11.27
N ARG A 137 -13.75 -64.13 -11.97
CA ARG A 137 -14.39 -62.96 -12.59
C ARG A 137 -14.75 -61.89 -11.57
N LEU A 138 -15.40 -62.27 -10.47
CA LEU A 138 -15.78 -61.33 -9.40
C LEU A 138 -14.56 -60.72 -8.73
N ARG A 139 -13.51 -61.53 -8.47
CA ARG A 139 -12.23 -61.06 -7.92
C ARG A 139 -11.61 -60.00 -8.82
N GLN A 140 -11.59 -60.22 -10.12
CA GLN A 140 -11.06 -59.25 -11.08
C GLN A 140 -11.85 -57.93 -11.06
N LYS A 141 -13.18 -58.00 -11.10
CA LYS A 141 -14.04 -56.79 -11.02
C LYS A 141 -13.83 -56.00 -9.72
N ILE A 142 -13.69 -56.70 -8.58
CA ILE A 142 -13.40 -56.07 -7.29
C ILE A 142 -12.03 -55.41 -7.31
N HIS A 143 -11.02 -56.08 -7.86
CA HIS A 143 -9.66 -55.54 -7.95
C HIS A 143 -9.59 -54.27 -8.82
N GLU A 144 -10.31 -54.24 -9.95
CA GLU A 144 -10.40 -53.03 -10.78
C GLU A 144 -11.01 -51.84 -10.05
N ILE A 145 -12.04 -52.07 -9.22
CA ILE A 145 -12.65 -51.01 -8.41
C ILE A 145 -11.70 -50.56 -7.30
N GLN A 146 -10.97 -51.48 -6.67
CA GLN A 146 -9.94 -51.15 -5.67
C GLN A 146 -8.85 -50.26 -6.27
N GLN A 147 -8.32 -50.60 -7.45
CA GLN A 147 -7.33 -49.77 -8.14
C GLN A 147 -7.86 -48.37 -8.46
N LYS A 148 -9.12 -48.24 -8.89
CA LYS A 148 -9.74 -46.93 -9.14
C LYS A 148 -9.87 -46.09 -7.87
N LEU A 149 -10.16 -46.73 -6.74
CA LEU A 149 -10.24 -46.07 -5.43
C LEU A 149 -8.85 -45.57 -4.99
N GLU A 150 -7.82 -46.39 -5.13
CA GLU A 150 -6.44 -46.04 -4.79
C GLU A 150 -5.88 -44.92 -5.68
N GLN A 151 -6.11 -44.98 -6.99
CA GLN A 151 -5.72 -43.91 -7.91
C GLN A 151 -6.40 -42.58 -7.55
N PHE A 152 -7.64 -42.63 -7.10
CA PHE A 152 -8.38 -41.44 -6.72
C PHE A 152 -7.82 -40.79 -5.45
N THR A 153 -7.59 -41.57 -4.38
CA THR A 153 -7.02 -41.06 -3.13
C THR A 153 -5.63 -40.46 -3.36
N GLN A 154 -4.84 -41.03 -4.26
CA GLN A 154 -3.50 -40.53 -4.58
C GLN A 154 -3.52 -39.28 -5.50
N LYS A 155 -4.47 -39.19 -6.43
CA LYS A 155 -4.54 -38.09 -7.42
C LYS A 155 -5.09 -36.77 -6.87
N ASN A 156 -5.97 -36.81 -5.86
CA ASN A 156 -6.49 -35.57 -5.26
C ASN A 156 -5.45 -34.80 -4.44
N ILE A 157 -4.44 -35.49 -3.93
CA ILE A 157 -3.33 -34.86 -3.18
C ILE A 157 -2.46 -34.00 -4.11
N ASN A 158 -2.40 -34.33 -5.40
CA ASN A 158 -1.41 -33.78 -6.33
C ASN A 158 -1.95 -32.67 -7.25
N LYS A 159 -3.23 -32.30 -7.17
CA LYS A 159 -3.88 -31.43 -8.16
C LYS A 159 -4.27 -30.03 -7.68
N SER A 160 -4.06 -29.69 -6.42
CA SER A 160 -4.29 -28.31 -5.97
C SER A 160 -3.13 -27.43 -6.42
N ILE A 161 -3.31 -26.72 -7.53
CA ILE A 161 -2.41 -25.61 -7.91
C ILE A 161 -2.75 -24.46 -6.96
N ILE A 162 -2.07 -24.42 -5.82
CA ILE A 162 -2.09 -23.29 -4.90
C ILE A 162 -0.96 -22.39 -5.36
N VAL A 163 -1.28 -21.23 -5.94
CA VAL A 163 -0.29 -20.18 -6.19
C VAL A 163 0.28 -19.78 -4.84
N ASN A 164 1.60 -19.86 -4.68
CA ASN A 164 2.20 -19.47 -3.41
C ASN A 164 2.02 -17.96 -3.21
N ASN A 165 1.71 -17.57 -1.98
CA ASN A 165 1.51 -16.17 -1.63
C ASN A 165 2.77 -15.33 -1.90
N ASP A 166 3.96 -15.95 -1.84
CA ASP A 166 5.25 -15.32 -2.11
C ASP A 166 5.48 -15.00 -3.60
N GLU A 167 4.71 -15.59 -4.52
CA GLU A 167 4.78 -15.30 -5.96
C GLU A 167 4.00 -14.04 -6.33
N ILE A 168 3.14 -13.55 -5.42
CA ILE A 168 2.34 -12.34 -5.63
C ILE A 168 3.15 -11.14 -5.17
N ASP A 169 3.54 -10.29 -6.11
CA ASP A 169 4.16 -9.00 -5.81
C ASP A 169 3.10 -8.00 -5.30
N TRP A 170 2.82 -8.05 -4.00
CA TRP A 170 1.85 -7.18 -3.33
C TRP A 170 2.16 -5.69 -3.46
N ASN A 171 3.44 -5.32 -3.60
CA ASN A 171 3.88 -3.93 -3.73
C ASN A 171 3.50 -3.32 -5.09
N ARG A 172 3.16 -4.15 -6.07
CA ARG A 172 2.57 -3.68 -7.34
C ARG A 172 1.06 -3.44 -7.25
N LEU A 173 0.40 -4.04 -6.27
CA LEU A 173 -1.05 -3.97 -6.11
C LEU A 173 -1.49 -2.77 -5.27
N ILE A 174 -0.65 -2.32 -4.34
CA ILE A 174 -0.87 -1.13 -3.53
C ILE A 174 0.46 -0.38 -3.28
N TYR A 175 0.51 0.89 -3.64
CA TYR A 175 1.69 1.74 -3.43
C TYR A 175 1.29 3.22 -3.34
N ILE A 176 2.14 4.00 -2.68
CA ILE A 176 2.01 5.46 -2.60
C ILE A 176 2.91 6.07 -3.67
N ARG A 177 2.38 7.02 -4.45
CA ARG A 177 3.16 7.80 -5.41
C ARG A 177 3.04 9.28 -5.07
N GLU A 178 4.17 9.92 -4.82
CA GLU A 178 4.21 11.39 -4.72
C GLU A 178 3.91 11.97 -6.11
N GLN A 179 2.89 12.83 -6.19
CA GLN A 179 2.71 13.66 -7.38
C GLN A 179 3.78 14.74 -7.35
N GLN A 180 4.80 14.62 -8.21
CA GLN A 180 5.75 15.70 -8.41
C GLN A 180 4.99 16.92 -8.94
N GLN A 181 4.99 18.02 -8.18
CA GLN A 181 4.56 19.32 -8.68
C GLN A 181 5.40 19.67 -9.90
N GLN A 182 4.75 19.83 -11.06
CA GLN A 182 5.35 20.52 -12.19
C GLN A 182 5.63 21.96 -11.75
N ASN A 183 6.85 22.21 -11.28
CA ASN A 183 7.38 23.57 -11.17
C ASN A 183 7.43 24.15 -12.58
N CYS A 184 6.45 24.99 -12.92
CA CYS A 184 6.61 25.97 -13.98
C CYS A 184 7.74 26.91 -13.59
N GLU A 185 8.98 26.59 -13.99
CA GLU A 185 10.06 27.56 -14.14
C GLU A 185 9.71 28.53 -15.28
N TYR A 186 8.78 29.43 -15.01
CA TYR A 186 8.67 30.69 -15.75
C TYR A 186 8.65 31.79 -14.72
N LEU A 187 9.84 32.34 -14.45
CA LEU A 187 10.12 33.75 -14.17
C LEU A 187 11.56 33.89 -13.62
N LYS A 188 12.55 33.65 -14.49
CA LYS A 188 13.82 34.36 -14.44
C LYS A 188 14.10 34.92 -15.82
N LEU A 189 13.47 36.04 -16.12
CA LEU A 189 13.92 37.02 -17.12
C LEU A 189 13.12 38.31 -16.89
N LYS A 190 13.66 39.17 -16.04
CA LYS A 190 13.68 40.63 -16.21
C LYS A 190 14.67 41.25 -15.24
#